data_AF-A0A2P2J1J7-F1
#
_entry.id   AF-A0A2P2J1J7-F1
#
_cell.length_a   1.000
_cell.length_b   1.000
_cell.length_c   1.000
_cell.angle_alpha   90.00
_cell.angle_beta   90.00
_cell.angle_gamma   90.00
#
_symmetry.space_group_name_H-M   'P 1'
#
loop_
_entity.id
_entity.type
_entity.pdbx_description
1 polymer ?
#
loop_
_entity_poly.entity_id
_entity_poly.type
_entity_poly.pdbx_seq_one_letter_code
_entity_poly.pdbx_strand_id
1 'polypeptide(L)'
;MPKVKAYLQRQWSRILSGRVSLQDFVFAKEVRLGTYSARASSSLPPAAIVATKAMRVDPRAEPCYAERVPFVVIHGEPGARLTDMVVDPLELLAVDSPYRLNDLYYINKQIIPALLRVFGLLGADLKQWFGEMPRPTREGLAKHLLYSPNRQRTRIDFYYLSKHCVLCGELVDASALICNECSRKETTAATALIGRTSKLEKDILHLTAICRHCGGGDWLVESGVKCTSLACSVFYERRKVQKELKGLSTVVADKGLYPKCMAEWF
;
A
#
# COMPACT_ATOMS: atom_id res chain seq x y z
N MET A 1 -15.62 6.43 -28.22
CA MET A 1 -16.08 6.75 -26.85
C MET A 1 -15.02 7.51 -26.05
N PRO A 2 -14.77 8.81 -26.33
CA PRO A 2 -13.63 9.54 -25.76
C PRO A 2 -13.75 9.77 -24.25
N LYS A 3 -14.94 10.10 -23.74
CA LYS A 3 -15.17 10.38 -22.31
C LYS A 3 -14.92 9.14 -21.43
N VAL A 4 -15.36 7.96 -21.89
CA VAL A 4 -15.16 6.68 -21.17
C VAL A 4 -13.68 6.30 -21.17
N LYS A 5 -13.01 6.38 -22.32
CA LYS A 5 -11.57 6.12 -22.43
C LYS A 5 -10.76 7.02 -21.49
N ALA A 6 -11.02 8.33 -21.49
CA ALA A 6 -10.35 9.29 -20.62
C ALA A 6 -10.60 9.01 -19.13
N TYR A 7 -11.84 8.64 -18.76
CA TYR A 7 -12.17 8.24 -17.39
C TYR A 7 -11.38 6.99 -16.96
N LEU A 8 -11.38 5.94 -17.78
CA LEU A 8 -10.68 4.69 -17.48
C LEU A 8 -9.17 4.89 -17.35
N GLN A 9 -8.57 5.65 -18.29
CA GLN A 9 -7.14 5.98 -18.23
C GLN A 9 -6.82 6.72 -16.93
N ARG A 10 -7.63 7.70 -16.53
CA ARG A 10 -7.46 8.40 -15.25
C ARG A 10 -7.55 7.45 -14.05
N GLN A 11 -8.51 6.52 -14.03
CA GLN A 11 -8.63 5.56 -12.93
C GLN A 11 -7.44 4.59 -12.90
N TRP A 12 -7.01 4.07 -14.05
CA TRP A 12 -5.82 3.23 -14.12
C TRP A 12 -4.56 3.98 -13.66
N SER A 13 -4.39 5.26 -14.04
CA SER A 13 -3.29 6.09 -13.51
C SER A 13 -3.34 6.25 -11.99
N ARG A 14 -4.53 6.39 -11.38
CA ARG A 14 -4.69 6.43 -9.91
C ARG A 14 -4.29 5.11 -9.25
N ILE A 15 -4.66 3.98 -9.85
CA ILE A 15 -4.30 2.65 -9.34
C ILE A 15 -2.79 2.42 -9.44
N LEU A 16 -2.17 2.72 -10.59
CA LEU A 16 -0.74 2.53 -10.83
C LEU A 16 0.14 3.43 -9.95
N SER A 17 -0.32 4.65 -9.65
CA SER A 17 0.31 5.56 -8.69
C SER A 17 0.04 5.17 -7.23
N GLY A 18 -0.90 4.26 -6.97
CA GLY A 18 -1.30 3.85 -5.63
C GLY A 18 -2.07 4.91 -4.85
N ARG A 19 -2.77 5.82 -5.54
CA ARG A 19 -3.64 6.86 -4.97
C ARG A 19 -5.10 6.37 -4.86
N VAL A 20 -5.27 5.15 -4.39
CA VAL A 20 -6.56 4.46 -4.21
C VAL A 20 -6.60 3.83 -2.82
N SER A 21 -7.80 3.71 -2.24
CA SER A 21 -7.95 3.04 -0.95
C SER A 21 -7.67 1.55 -1.12
N LEU A 22 -6.98 0.95 -0.15
CA LEU A 22 -6.74 -0.49 -0.17
C LEU A 22 -8.05 -1.28 0.02
N GLN A 23 -9.04 -0.68 0.67
CA GLN A 23 -10.35 -1.27 0.94
C GLN A 23 -11.00 -1.86 -0.31
N ASP A 24 -10.92 -1.14 -1.44
CA ASP A 24 -11.51 -1.52 -2.72
C ASP A 24 -10.84 -2.74 -3.38
N PHE A 25 -9.68 -3.16 -2.87
CA PHE A 25 -8.85 -4.24 -3.41
C PHE A 25 -8.81 -5.48 -2.51
N VAL A 26 -9.49 -5.45 -1.36
CA VAL A 26 -9.59 -6.62 -0.48
C VAL A 26 -10.62 -7.59 -1.05
N PHE A 27 -10.17 -8.81 -1.36
CA PHE A 27 -11.08 -9.92 -1.64
C PHE A 27 -11.52 -10.56 -0.34
N ALA A 28 -12.73 -11.10 -0.31
CA ALA A 28 -13.20 -11.99 0.76
C ALA A 28 -13.87 -13.22 0.14
N LYS A 29 -13.38 -14.42 0.45
CA LYS A 29 -13.92 -15.67 -0.09
C LYS A 29 -14.11 -16.70 1.02
N GLU A 30 -15.15 -17.52 0.84
CA GLU A 30 -15.49 -18.60 1.77
C GLU A 30 -14.39 -19.65 1.80
N VAL A 31 -14.02 -20.08 3.01
CA VAL A 31 -13.03 -21.13 3.23
C VAL A 31 -13.70 -22.35 3.86
N ARG A 32 -13.46 -23.53 3.29
CA ARG A 32 -13.95 -24.83 3.78
C ARG A 32 -12.77 -25.76 4.02
N LEU A 33 -12.01 -25.52 5.09
CA LEU A 33 -10.87 -26.37 5.47
C LEU A 33 -11.34 -27.83 5.65
N GLY A 34 -10.49 -28.79 5.29
CA GLY A 34 -10.82 -30.22 5.30
C GLY A 34 -11.56 -30.74 4.04
N THR A 35 -12.16 -29.87 3.23
CA THR A 35 -12.83 -30.28 1.96
C THR A 35 -11.90 -30.24 0.74
N TYR A 36 -10.76 -29.56 0.85
CA TYR A 36 -9.79 -29.43 -0.24
C TYR A 36 -8.95 -30.70 -0.39
N SER A 37 -8.70 -31.10 -1.64
CA SER A 37 -7.91 -32.31 -1.93
C SER A 37 -6.47 -32.20 -1.42
N ALA A 38 -6.04 -33.16 -0.60
CA ALA A 38 -4.68 -33.25 -0.08
C ALA A 38 -3.60 -33.48 -1.17
N ARG A 39 -4.00 -33.97 -2.35
CA ARG A 39 -3.08 -34.27 -3.47
C ARG A 39 -2.47 -33.03 -4.12
N ALA A 40 -2.98 -31.83 -3.81
CA ALA A 40 -2.44 -30.60 -4.34
C ALA A 40 -2.39 -29.54 -3.24
N SER A 41 -1.36 -29.62 -2.40
CA SER A 41 -0.94 -28.51 -1.54
C SER A 41 -0.68 -27.21 -2.33
N SER A 42 -0.48 -27.31 -3.65
CA SER A 42 -0.42 -26.20 -4.63
C SER A 42 -1.79 -25.68 -5.11
N SER A 43 -2.92 -26.28 -4.71
CA SER A 43 -4.27 -25.96 -5.19
C SER A 43 -5.16 -25.22 -4.17
N LEU A 44 -4.66 -24.95 -2.97
CA LEU A 44 -5.46 -24.22 -1.99
C LEU A 44 -5.89 -22.86 -2.56
N PRO A 45 -7.18 -22.50 -2.45
CA PRO A 45 -7.61 -21.19 -2.90
C PRO A 45 -6.90 -20.10 -2.06
N PRO A 46 -6.68 -18.89 -2.62
CA PRO A 46 -6.00 -17.79 -1.95
C PRO A 46 -6.44 -17.54 -0.50
N ALA A 47 -7.75 -17.54 -0.24
CA ALA A 47 -8.30 -17.35 1.10
C ALA A 47 -7.92 -18.48 2.08
N ALA A 48 -7.87 -19.73 1.63
CA ALA A 48 -7.45 -20.85 2.46
C ALA A 48 -5.94 -20.81 2.77
N ILE A 49 -5.13 -20.26 1.85
CA ILE A 49 -3.71 -20.03 2.09
C ILE A 49 -3.52 -19.01 3.21
N VAL A 50 -4.25 -17.88 3.18
CA VAL A 50 -4.19 -16.87 4.25
C VAL A 50 -4.64 -17.47 5.59
N ALA A 51 -5.76 -18.20 5.60
CA ALA A 51 -6.22 -18.89 6.81
C ALA A 51 -5.18 -19.87 7.35
N THR A 52 -4.56 -20.67 6.49
CA THR A 52 -3.52 -21.63 6.90
C THR A 52 -2.27 -20.91 7.43
N LYS A 53 -1.91 -19.75 6.84
CA LYS A 53 -0.83 -18.90 7.36
C LYS A 53 -1.18 -18.35 8.75
N ALA A 54 -2.40 -17.88 8.97
CA ALA A 54 -2.88 -17.43 10.27
C ALA A 54 -2.85 -18.55 11.32
N MET A 55 -3.33 -19.75 10.97
CA MET A 55 -3.29 -20.94 11.85
C MET A 55 -1.87 -21.38 12.25
N ARG A 56 -0.88 -21.13 11.39
CA ARG A 56 0.54 -21.41 11.72
C ARG A 56 1.09 -20.46 12.78
N VAL A 57 0.59 -19.22 12.81
CA VAL A 57 0.97 -18.21 13.82
C VAL A 57 0.21 -18.46 15.11
N ASP A 58 -1.11 -18.67 15.01
CA ASP A 58 -1.99 -19.01 16.12
C ASP A 58 -2.90 -20.17 15.71
N PRO A 59 -2.72 -21.38 16.27
CA PRO A 59 -3.59 -22.53 15.99
C PRO A 59 -5.08 -22.28 16.27
N ARG A 60 -5.42 -21.28 17.10
CA ARG A 60 -6.81 -20.91 17.40
C ARG A 60 -7.45 -20.01 16.34
N ALA A 61 -6.66 -19.50 15.38
CA ALA A 61 -7.15 -18.70 14.26
C ALA A 61 -7.75 -19.55 13.13
N GLU A 62 -8.22 -20.77 13.43
CA GLU A 62 -8.92 -21.61 12.45
C GLU A 62 -10.25 -20.93 12.07
N PRO A 63 -10.49 -20.66 10.77
CA PRO A 63 -11.75 -20.06 10.35
C PRO A 63 -12.90 -21.04 10.52
N CYS A 64 -14.08 -20.49 10.84
CA CYS A 64 -15.31 -21.27 10.84
C CYS A 64 -15.63 -21.81 9.45
N TYR A 65 -16.46 -22.85 9.39
CA TYR A 65 -16.87 -23.43 8.12
C TYR A 65 -17.57 -22.39 7.23
N ALA A 66 -17.09 -22.23 6.01
CA ALA A 66 -17.54 -21.22 5.03
C ALA A 66 -17.39 -19.76 5.49
N GLU A 67 -16.51 -19.48 6.45
CA GLU A 67 -16.15 -18.12 6.82
C GLU A 67 -15.45 -17.40 5.65
N ARG A 68 -15.79 -16.12 5.47
CA ARG A 68 -15.21 -15.28 4.41
C ARG A 68 -13.90 -14.66 4.87
N VAL A 69 -12.80 -15.29 4.50
CA VAL A 69 -11.46 -14.83 4.88
C VAL A 69 -10.97 -13.75 3.90
N PRO A 70 -10.56 -12.57 4.40
CA PRO A 70 -10.08 -11.49 3.56
C PRO A 70 -8.63 -11.72 3.09
N PHE A 71 -8.30 -11.29 1.87
CA PHE A 71 -6.94 -11.37 1.33
C PHE A 71 -6.68 -10.33 0.23
N VAL A 72 -5.41 -10.04 -0.01
CA VAL A 72 -4.96 -9.13 -1.07
C VAL A 72 -3.84 -9.77 -1.89
N VAL A 73 -3.70 -9.33 -3.15
CA VAL A 73 -2.64 -9.81 -4.05
C VAL A 73 -1.54 -8.75 -4.17
N ILE A 74 -0.32 -9.14 -3.84
CA ILE A 74 0.87 -8.28 -3.82
C ILE A 74 1.79 -8.58 -5.01
N HIS A 75 2.75 -7.68 -5.25
CA HIS A 75 3.84 -7.96 -6.19
C HIS A 75 4.72 -9.08 -5.64
N GLY A 76 4.89 -10.12 -6.45
CA GLY A 76 5.85 -11.19 -6.21
C GLY A 76 7.09 -11.04 -7.09
N GLU A 77 8.02 -11.98 -6.90
CA GLU A 77 9.18 -12.14 -7.77
C GLU A 77 8.76 -12.50 -9.20
N PRO A 78 9.58 -12.19 -10.22
CA PRO A 78 9.30 -12.61 -11.59
C PRO A 78 9.08 -14.12 -11.68
N GLY A 79 7.92 -14.54 -12.18
CA GLY A 79 7.54 -15.97 -12.27
C GLY A 79 6.90 -16.55 -11.00
N ALA A 80 6.73 -15.76 -9.94
CA ALA A 80 6.02 -16.19 -8.74
C ALA A 80 4.58 -16.62 -9.05
N ARG A 81 4.11 -17.67 -8.38
CA ARG A 81 2.73 -18.15 -8.53
C ARG A 81 1.78 -17.22 -7.79
N LEU A 82 0.53 -17.19 -8.24
CA LEU A 82 -0.52 -16.39 -7.56
C LEU A 82 -0.64 -16.75 -6.08
N THR A 83 -0.50 -18.04 -5.73
CA THR A 83 -0.55 -18.54 -4.35
C THR A 83 0.50 -17.91 -3.44
N ASP A 84 1.68 -17.59 -3.99
CA ASP A 84 2.81 -17.04 -3.24
C ASP A 84 2.67 -15.52 -3.07
N MET A 85 1.87 -14.88 -3.93
CA MET A 85 1.59 -13.44 -3.95
C MET A 85 0.37 -13.04 -3.10
N VAL A 86 -0.18 -13.94 -2.29
CA VAL A 86 -1.37 -13.68 -1.48
C VAL A 86 -1.00 -13.49 -0.01
N VAL A 87 -1.47 -12.38 0.56
CA VAL A 87 -1.20 -11.98 1.95
C VAL A 87 -2.47 -11.46 2.64
N ASP A 88 -2.42 -11.42 3.98
CA ASP A 88 -3.45 -10.79 4.80
C ASP A 88 -3.44 -9.26 4.59
N PRO A 89 -4.61 -8.58 4.55
CA PRO A 89 -4.65 -7.12 4.38
C PRO A 89 -3.94 -6.35 5.50
N LEU A 90 -3.94 -6.85 6.75
CA LEU A 90 -3.26 -6.23 7.88
C LEU A 90 -1.74 -6.29 7.71
N GLU A 91 -1.20 -7.38 7.15
CA GLU A 91 0.23 -7.47 6.82
C GLU A 91 0.65 -6.40 5.81
N LEU A 92 -0.19 -6.09 4.82
CA LEU A 92 0.06 -5.03 3.85
C LEU A 92 -0.10 -3.62 4.45
N LEU A 93 -1.01 -3.45 5.42
CA LEU A 93 -1.28 -2.18 6.09
C LEU A 93 -0.31 -1.86 7.24
N ALA A 94 0.42 -2.86 7.75
CA ALA A 94 1.45 -2.65 8.76
C ALA A 94 2.45 -1.57 8.32
N VAL A 95 2.86 -0.69 9.24
CA VAL A 95 3.64 0.53 8.94
C VAL A 95 4.95 0.18 8.25
N ASP A 96 5.64 -0.85 8.73
CA ASP A 96 6.93 -1.33 8.19
C ASP A 96 6.76 -2.44 7.13
N SER A 97 5.54 -2.60 6.60
CA SER A 97 5.26 -3.62 5.59
C SER A 97 6.07 -3.36 4.32
N PRO A 98 6.86 -4.34 3.87
CA PRO A 98 7.66 -4.20 2.67
C PRO A 98 6.83 -4.58 1.42
N TYR A 99 5.55 -4.93 1.58
CA TYR A 99 4.69 -5.39 0.50
C TYR A 99 4.04 -4.23 -0.26
N ARG A 100 3.72 -4.50 -1.53
CA ARG A 100 3.03 -3.57 -2.40
C ARG A 100 1.90 -4.28 -3.12
N LEU A 101 0.74 -3.63 -3.19
CA LEU A 101 -0.40 -4.08 -3.99
C LEU A 101 -0.01 -4.30 -5.47
N ASN A 102 -0.44 -5.42 -6.04
CA ASN A 102 -0.21 -5.75 -7.44
C ASN A 102 -1.19 -5.04 -8.37
N ASP A 103 -0.96 -3.75 -8.61
CA ASP A 103 -1.76 -2.89 -9.49
C ASP A 103 -2.04 -3.53 -10.87
N LEU A 104 -1.03 -4.16 -11.47
CA LEU A 104 -1.17 -4.81 -12.78
C LEU A 104 -2.07 -6.05 -12.75
N TYR A 105 -2.01 -6.85 -11.68
CA TYR A 105 -2.90 -7.99 -11.50
C TYR A 105 -4.36 -7.54 -11.44
N TYR A 106 -4.70 -6.56 -10.61
CA TYR A 106 -6.08 -6.09 -10.48
C TYR A 106 -6.60 -5.47 -11.79
N ILE A 107 -5.79 -4.66 -12.47
CA ILE A 107 -6.20 -4.08 -13.75
C ILE A 107 -6.43 -5.16 -14.81
N ASN A 108 -5.43 -6.04 -15.04
CA ASN A 108 -5.47 -6.99 -16.14
C ASN A 108 -6.37 -8.22 -15.88
N LYS A 109 -6.46 -8.68 -14.64
CA LYS A 109 -7.16 -9.92 -14.28
C LYS A 109 -8.56 -9.69 -13.73
N GLN A 110 -8.88 -8.49 -13.23
CA GLN A 110 -10.19 -8.21 -12.62
C GLN A 110 -10.94 -7.11 -13.39
N ILE A 111 -10.36 -5.93 -13.50
CA ILE A 111 -11.06 -4.74 -14.02
C ILE A 111 -11.30 -4.87 -15.53
N ILE A 112 -10.25 -5.09 -16.33
CA ILE A 112 -10.36 -5.17 -17.80
C ILE A 112 -11.31 -6.30 -18.22
N PRO A 113 -11.18 -7.56 -17.72
CA PRO A 113 -12.10 -8.64 -18.10
C PRO A 113 -13.55 -8.33 -17.71
N ALA A 114 -13.79 -7.73 -16.55
CA ALA A 114 -15.14 -7.37 -16.12
C ALA A 114 -15.76 -6.31 -17.05
N LEU A 115 -15.01 -5.28 -17.41
CA LEU A 115 -15.46 -4.20 -18.29
C LEU A 115 -15.63 -4.68 -19.74
N LEU A 116 -14.78 -5.59 -20.23
CA LEU A 116 -14.89 -6.17 -21.57
C LEU A 116 -16.21 -6.94 -21.78
N ARG A 117 -16.81 -7.51 -20.73
CA ARG A 117 -18.14 -8.15 -20.83
C ARG A 117 -19.24 -7.18 -21.27
N VAL A 118 -19.09 -5.89 -20.96
CA VAL A 118 -20.06 -4.85 -21.30
C VAL A 118 -19.61 -4.10 -22.55
N PHE A 119 -18.37 -3.59 -22.54
CA PHE A 119 -17.84 -2.74 -23.61
C PHE A 119 -17.35 -3.52 -24.84
N GLY A 120 -17.09 -4.82 -24.72
CA GLY A 120 -16.70 -5.67 -25.84
C GLY A 120 -17.81 -5.80 -26.88
N LEU A 121 -19.08 -5.77 -26.46
CA LEU A 121 -20.24 -5.72 -27.36
C LEU A 121 -20.29 -4.42 -28.18
N LEU A 122 -19.65 -3.36 -27.70
CA LEU A 122 -19.57 -2.05 -28.34
C LEU A 122 -18.29 -1.89 -29.18
N GLY A 123 -17.52 -2.97 -29.37
CA GLY A 123 -16.27 -2.96 -30.14
C GLY A 123 -15.11 -2.23 -29.47
N ALA A 124 -15.17 -1.99 -28.16
CA ALA A 124 -14.09 -1.30 -27.44
C ALA A 124 -12.99 -2.27 -26.97
N ASP A 125 -11.75 -2.05 -27.42
CA ASP A 125 -10.57 -2.76 -26.92
C ASP A 125 -9.93 -2.05 -25.72
N LEU A 126 -10.32 -2.49 -24.53
CA LEU A 126 -9.80 -1.97 -23.27
C LEU A 126 -8.33 -2.34 -23.01
N LYS A 127 -7.84 -3.46 -23.57
CA LYS A 127 -6.43 -3.85 -23.42
C LYS A 127 -5.55 -2.90 -24.22
N GLN A 128 -5.97 -2.55 -25.43
CA GLN A 128 -5.30 -1.55 -26.25
C GLN A 128 -5.27 -0.20 -25.53
N TRP A 129 -6.41 0.29 -25.01
CA TRP A 129 -6.45 1.58 -24.31
C TRP A 129 -5.56 1.65 -23.07
N PHE A 130 -5.41 0.52 -22.36
CA PHE A 130 -4.49 0.41 -21.24
C PHE A 130 -3.02 0.37 -21.69
N GLY A 131 -2.72 -0.36 -22.77
CA GLY A 131 -1.37 -0.46 -23.35
C GLY A 131 -0.86 0.84 -23.96
N GLU A 132 -1.76 1.69 -24.48
CA GLU A 132 -1.44 3.04 -24.97
C GLU A 132 -1.11 4.03 -23.85
N MET A 133 -1.40 3.71 -22.58
CA MET A 133 -1.09 4.64 -21.51
C MET A 133 0.42 4.75 -21.31
N PRO A 134 0.94 5.98 -21.04
CA PRO A 134 2.31 6.13 -20.62
C PRO A 134 2.53 5.33 -19.34
N ARG A 135 3.67 4.64 -19.26
CA ARG A 135 4.09 4.00 -18.01
C ARG A 135 4.23 5.12 -16.97
N PRO A 136 3.43 5.13 -15.90
CA PRO A 136 3.49 6.23 -14.95
C PRO A 136 4.87 6.25 -14.30
N THR A 137 5.53 7.41 -14.36
CA THR A 137 6.66 7.73 -13.50
C THR A 137 6.15 7.62 -12.07
N ARG A 138 6.53 6.54 -11.40
CA ARG A 138 6.07 6.28 -10.04
C ARG A 138 6.72 7.32 -9.16
N GLU A 139 5.93 8.26 -8.63
CA GLU A 139 6.37 9.20 -7.60
C GLU A 139 6.88 8.39 -6.40
N GLY A 140 8.20 8.17 -6.32
CA GLY A 140 8.88 7.31 -5.35
C GLY A 140 8.88 7.85 -3.91
N LEU A 141 8.01 8.81 -3.65
CA LEU A 141 8.22 9.87 -2.68
C LEU A 141 7.89 9.43 -1.23
N ALA A 142 7.01 8.44 -1.05
CA ALA A 142 6.70 7.89 0.28
C ALA A 142 7.09 6.41 0.47
N LYS A 143 7.23 5.67 -0.64
CA LYS A 143 7.41 4.20 -0.57
C LYS A 143 8.86 3.75 -0.47
N HIS A 144 9.83 4.61 -0.82
CA HIS A 144 11.26 4.29 -0.73
C HIS A 144 11.95 4.84 0.53
N LEU A 145 11.28 5.71 1.31
CA LEU A 145 11.87 6.38 2.48
C LEU A 145 11.82 5.56 3.77
N LEU A 146 11.00 4.50 3.82
CA LEU A 146 10.81 3.65 4.99
C LEU A 146 11.70 2.40 5.02
N TYR A 147 12.61 2.24 4.06
CA TYR A 147 13.43 1.03 4.01
C TYR A 147 14.57 1.11 5.03
N SER A 148 14.29 0.57 6.22
CA SER A 148 15.29 0.03 7.12
C SER A 148 16.25 -0.87 6.33
N PRO A 149 17.58 -0.83 6.59
CA PRO A 149 18.53 -1.68 5.92
C PRO A 149 18.17 -3.14 6.18
N ASN A 150 17.54 -3.78 5.20
CA ASN A 150 17.19 -5.18 5.27
C ASN A 150 18.49 -5.99 5.26
N ARG A 151 18.91 -6.49 6.44
CA ARG A 151 20.15 -7.27 6.61
C ARG A 151 20.21 -8.49 5.68
N GLN A 152 19.08 -8.96 5.16
CA GLN A 152 18.97 -10.14 4.31
C GLN A 152 19.24 -9.89 2.81
N ARG A 153 19.42 -8.63 2.35
CA ARG A 153 19.75 -8.27 0.94
C ARG A 153 18.89 -8.97 -0.15
N THR A 154 17.65 -9.32 0.15
CA THR A 154 16.81 -10.12 -0.77
C THR A 154 16.20 -9.34 -1.94
N ARG A 155 16.37 -8.02 -1.99
CA ARG A 155 15.72 -7.15 -3.00
C ARG A 155 16.74 -6.42 -3.84
N ILE A 156 16.48 -6.35 -5.16
CA ILE A 156 17.29 -5.61 -6.14
C ILE A 156 17.44 -4.14 -5.73
N ASP A 157 16.42 -3.57 -5.06
CA ASP A 157 16.44 -2.18 -4.59
C ASP A 157 17.62 -1.85 -3.65
N PHE A 158 18.17 -2.83 -2.93
CA PHE A 158 19.36 -2.66 -2.10
C PHE A 158 20.62 -2.37 -2.93
N TYR A 159 20.65 -2.83 -4.18
CA TYR A 159 21.76 -2.68 -5.10
C TYR A 159 21.66 -1.40 -5.94
N TYR A 160 20.53 -0.68 -5.91
CA TYR A 160 20.45 0.61 -6.58
C TYR A 160 21.25 1.66 -5.81
N LEU A 161 22.22 2.24 -6.50
CA LEU A 161 23.03 3.35 -5.99
C LEU A 161 22.28 4.69 -6.02
N SER A 162 21.05 4.72 -6.52
CA SER A 162 20.23 5.92 -6.64
C SER A 162 18.84 5.78 -6.02
N LYS A 163 18.35 6.88 -5.45
CA LYS A 163 17.02 7.09 -4.88
C LYS A 163 16.38 8.31 -5.54
N HIS A 164 15.14 8.64 -5.16
CA HIS A 164 14.45 9.82 -5.67
C HIS A 164 14.43 10.92 -4.59
N CYS A 165 14.62 12.17 -5.00
CA CYS A 165 14.52 13.32 -4.13
C CYS A 165 13.10 13.47 -3.57
N VAL A 166 12.99 13.67 -2.26
CA VAL A 166 11.71 13.86 -1.55
C VAL A 166 10.94 15.11 -2.01
N LEU A 167 11.60 16.09 -2.62
CA LEU A 167 10.97 17.35 -3.02
C LEU A 167 10.56 17.35 -4.49
N CYS A 168 11.50 17.10 -5.40
CA CYS A 168 11.26 17.17 -6.84
C CYS A 168 11.15 15.81 -7.55
N GLY A 169 11.53 14.71 -6.90
CA GLY A 169 11.51 13.37 -7.51
C GLY A 169 12.70 13.05 -8.43
N GLU A 170 13.66 13.97 -8.60
CA GLU A 170 14.90 13.70 -9.36
C GLU A 170 15.73 12.59 -8.72
N LEU A 171 16.52 11.88 -9.54
CA LEU A 171 17.42 10.85 -9.05
C LEU A 171 18.56 11.46 -8.24
N VAL A 172 18.88 10.84 -7.11
CA VAL A 172 19.92 11.23 -6.15
C VAL A 172 20.70 10.00 -5.73
N ASP A 173 21.92 10.17 -5.21
CA ASP A 173 22.69 9.04 -4.69
C ASP A 173 22.00 8.38 -3.48
N ALA A 174 22.28 7.10 -3.23
CA ALA A 174 21.61 6.30 -2.20
C ALA A 174 21.76 6.87 -0.77
N SER A 175 22.81 7.67 -0.53
CA SER A 175 23.07 8.38 0.72
C SER A 175 22.34 9.72 0.83
N ALA A 176 21.90 10.31 -0.28
CA ALA A 176 21.24 11.61 -0.32
C ALA A 176 19.71 11.45 -0.38
N LEU A 177 18.99 12.24 0.44
CA LEU A 177 17.52 12.30 0.45
C LEU A 177 16.96 13.45 -0.40
N ILE A 178 17.80 14.44 -0.70
CA ILE A 178 17.45 15.67 -1.41
C ILE A 178 18.50 15.89 -2.51
N CYS A 179 18.09 16.31 -3.71
CA CYS A 179 19.03 16.58 -4.79
C CYS A 179 19.82 17.87 -4.54
N ASN A 180 20.95 18.03 -5.24
CA ASN A 180 21.81 19.21 -5.09
C ASN A 180 21.07 20.53 -5.35
N GLU A 181 20.14 20.56 -6.31
CA GLU A 181 19.37 21.77 -6.61
C GLU A 181 18.41 22.14 -5.47
N CYS A 182 17.68 21.17 -4.93
CA CYS A 182 16.81 21.37 -3.78
C CYS A 182 17.61 21.70 -2.51
N SER A 183 18.82 21.14 -2.35
CA SER A 183 19.70 21.45 -1.22
C SER A 183 20.26 22.87 -1.28
N ARG A 184 20.44 23.46 -2.47
CA ARG A 184 20.86 24.87 -2.62
C ARG A 184 19.75 25.84 -2.26
N LYS A 185 18.48 25.46 -2.46
CA LYS A 185 17.29 26.25 -2.14
C LYS A 185 16.79 25.94 -0.72
N GLU A 186 17.68 26.07 0.27
CA GLU A 186 17.46 25.57 1.64
C GLU A 186 16.15 26.07 2.27
N THR A 187 15.86 27.37 2.20
CA THR A 187 14.63 27.95 2.77
C THR A 187 13.37 27.42 2.12
N THR A 188 13.38 27.24 0.80
CA THR A 188 12.24 26.70 0.04
C THR A 188 12.06 25.20 0.30
N ALA A 189 13.17 24.46 0.40
CA ALA A 189 13.16 23.05 0.74
C ALA A 189 12.65 22.81 2.17
N ALA A 190 13.13 23.59 3.14
CA ALA A 190 12.71 23.51 4.53
C ALA A 190 11.23 23.84 4.70
N THR A 191 10.75 24.95 4.12
CA THR A 191 9.33 25.33 4.17
C THR A 191 8.42 24.30 3.50
N ALA A 192 8.83 23.72 2.38
CA ALA A 192 8.08 22.67 1.70
C ALA A 192 8.00 21.38 2.55
N LEU A 193 9.11 20.96 3.17
CA LEU A 193 9.14 19.77 4.05
C LEU A 193 8.31 20.01 5.32
N ILE A 194 8.50 21.13 6.00
CA ILE A 194 7.76 21.49 7.21
C ILE A 194 6.26 21.61 6.91
N GLY A 195 5.88 22.27 5.81
CA GLY A 195 4.49 22.39 5.40
C GLY A 195 3.83 21.03 5.11
N ARG A 196 4.55 20.12 4.44
CA ARG A 196 4.06 18.74 4.20
C ARG A 196 3.92 17.95 5.49
N THR A 197 4.92 17.99 6.38
CA THR A 197 4.89 17.29 7.67
C THR A 197 3.76 17.83 8.55
N SER A 198 3.63 19.15 8.70
CA SER A 198 2.57 19.77 9.48
C SER A 198 1.17 19.43 8.97
N LYS A 199 1.01 19.29 7.65
CA LYS A 199 -0.27 18.83 7.07
C LYS A 199 -0.58 17.38 7.49
N LEU A 200 0.37 16.46 7.34
CA LEU A 200 0.17 15.06 7.73
C LEU A 200 -0.05 14.90 9.23
N GLU A 201 0.57 15.74 10.07
CA GLU A 201 0.34 15.78 11.52
C GLU A 201 -1.09 16.21 11.84
N LYS A 202 -1.62 17.25 11.17
CA LYS A 202 -3.02 17.66 11.32
C LYS A 202 -3.97 16.56 10.85
N ASP A 203 -3.68 15.93 9.72
CA ASP A 203 -4.49 14.86 9.16
C ASP A 203 -4.53 13.64 10.10
N ILE A 204 -3.39 13.21 10.66
CA ILE A 204 -3.38 12.08 11.60
C ILE A 204 -4.10 12.42 12.91
N LEU A 205 -3.91 13.63 13.46
CA LEU A 205 -4.63 14.08 14.66
C LEU A 205 -6.14 14.08 14.44
N HIS A 206 -6.59 14.53 13.26
CA HIS A 206 -8.00 14.52 12.89
C HIS A 206 -8.56 13.09 12.79
N LEU A 207 -7.86 12.19 12.10
CA LEU A 207 -8.25 10.78 11.98
C LEU A 207 -8.27 10.07 13.34
N THR A 208 -7.29 10.33 14.20
CA THR A 208 -7.23 9.80 15.57
C THR A 208 -8.39 10.34 16.42
N ALA A 209 -8.78 11.61 16.26
CA ALA A 209 -9.95 12.18 16.94
C ALA A 209 -11.25 11.49 16.50
N ILE A 210 -11.43 11.21 15.20
CA ILE A 210 -12.57 10.44 14.69
C ILE A 210 -12.59 9.04 15.32
N CYS A 211 -11.44 8.36 15.35
CA CYS A 211 -11.35 7.02 15.95
C CYS A 211 -11.66 7.04 17.46
N ARG A 212 -11.22 8.07 18.20
CA ARG A 212 -11.56 8.24 19.63
C ARG A 212 -13.06 8.43 19.82
N HIS A 213 -13.70 9.25 19.00
CA HIS A 213 -15.15 9.46 19.07
C HIS A 213 -15.95 8.18 18.75
N CYS A 214 -15.46 7.38 17.81
CA CYS A 214 -16.07 6.09 17.44
C CYS A 214 -15.88 4.98 18.50
N GLY A 215 -15.03 5.19 19.53
CA GLY A 215 -14.69 4.17 20.52
C GLY A 215 -13.53 3.24 20.12
N GLY A 216 -12.78 3.57 19.07
CA GLY A 216 -11.60 2.83 18.62
C GLY A 216 -10.29 3.26 19.28
N GLY A 217 -10.31 4.33 20.08
CA GLY A 217 -9.18 4.81 20.86
C GLY A 217 -9.27 4.36 22.31
N ASP A 218 -8.13 3.94 22.87
CA ASP A 218 -7.99 3.86 24.32
C ASP A 218 -7.95 5.30 24.86
N TRP A 219 -8.66 5.58 25.96
CA TRP A 219 -8.64 6.92 26.57
C TRP A 219 -7.28 7.26 27.20
N LEU A 220 -6.40 6.26 27.33
CA LEU A 220 -5.02 6.44 27.72
C LEU A 220 -4.19 6.98 26.54
N VAL A 221 -3.79 8.25 26.62
CA VAL A 221 -3.06 9.00 25.57
C VAL A 221 -1.81 8.27 25.07
N GLU A 222 -1.15 7.48 25.91
CA GLU A 222 0.08 6.74 25.59
C GLU A 222 -0.14 5.50 24.70
N SER A 223 -1.38 5.01 24.58
CA SER A 223 -1.69 3.74 23.90
C SER A 223 -2.17 3.87 22.45
N GLY A 224 -2.37 5.08 21.95
CA GLY A 224 -2.81 5.34 20.57
C GLY A 224 -4.14 4.67 20.18
N VAL A 225 -4.50 4.72 18.89
CA VAL A 225 -5.69 4.02 18.37
C VAL A 225 -5.34 2.58 17.96
N LYS A 226 -5.84 1.60 18.72
CA LYS A 226 -5.59 0.17 18.49
C LYS A 226 -6.59 -0.49 17.53
N CYS A 227 -7.63 0.21 17.10
CA CYS A 227 -8.64 -0.32 16.18
C CYS A 227 -8.03 -0.84 14.85
N THR A 228 -8.38 -2.08 14.50
CA THR A 228 -7.93 -2.82 13.30
C THR A 228 -9.08 -3.21 12.36
N SER A 229 -10.27 -2.62 12.51
CA SER A 229 -11.45 -2.99 11.73
C SER A 229 -11.24 -2.75 10.23
N LEU A 230 -11.19 -3.83 9.44
CA LEU A 230 -11.12 -3.81 7.97
C LEU A 230 -12.41 -3.30 7.31
N ALA A 231 -13.52 -3.21 8.06
CA ALA A 231 -14.75 -2.63 7.55
C ALA A 231 -14.75 -1.08 7.60
N CYS A 232 -13.80 -0.47 8.31
CA CYS A 232 -13.76 0.97 8.52
C CYS A 232 -12.87 1.67 7.48
N SER A 233 -13.42 2.62 6.72
CA SER A 233 -12.65 3.42 5.75
C SER A 233 -11.56 4.27 6.42
N VAL A 234 -11.86 4.83 7.61
CA VAL A 234 -10.93 5.64 8.42
C VAL A 234 -9.70 4.83 8.83
N PHE A 235 -9.82 3.51 9.01
CA PHE A 235 -8.68 2.66 9.32
C PHE A 235 -7.62 2.67 8.19
N TYR A 236 -8.06 2.52 6.94
CA TYR A 236 -7.17 2.55 5.78
C TYR A 236 -6.50 3.91 5.60
N GLU A 237 -7.27 4.98 5.77
CA GLU A 237 -6.75 6.34 5.65
C GLU A 237 -5.75 6.67 6.77
N ARG A 238 -6.06 6.31 8.02
CA ARG A 238 -5.16 6.44 9.17
C ARG A 238 -3.84 5.71 8.92
N ARG A 239 -3.89 4.44 8.49
CA ARG A 239 -2.68 3.66 8.17
C ARG A 239 -1.87 4.26 7.03
N LYS A 240 -2.53 4.84 6.02
CA LYS A 240 -1.86 5.53 4.91
C LYS A 240 -1.12 6.78 5.41
N VAL A 241 -1.80 7.66 6.13
CA VAL A 241 -1.20 8.90 6.67
C VAL A 241 -0.08 8.56 7.66
N GLN A 242 -0.26 7.54 8.51
CA GLN A 242 0.76 7.09 9.46
C GLN A 242 2.05 6.63 8.75
N LYS A 243 1.94 5.89 7.63
CA LYS A 243 3.09 5.50 6.79
C LYS A 243 3.78 6.72 6.16
N GLU A 244 2.99 7.62 5.57
CA GLU A 244 3.54 8.83 4.93
C GLU A 244 4.24 9.73 5.94
N LEU A 245 3.66 9.91 7.13
CA LEU A 245 4.24 10.70 8.22
C LEU A 245 5.53 10.09 8.75
N LYS A 246 5.58 8.77 8.99
CA LYS A 246 6.83 8.09 9.41
C LYS A 246 7.93 8.22 8.35
N GLY A 247 7.57 8.15 7.07
CA GLY A 247 8.52 8.29 5.96
C GLY A 247 9.09 9.70 5.82
N LEU A 248 8.30 10.74 6.09
CA LEU A 248 8.77 12.12 6.06
C LEU A 248 9.46 12.54 7.36
N SER A 249 9.02 12.07 8.51
CA SER A 249 9.63 12.45 9.80
C SER A 249 11.08 11.99 9.92
N THR A 250 11.44 10.84 9.33
CA THR A 250 12.82 10.35 9.26
C THR A 250 13.70 11.30 8.45
N VAL A 251 13.20 11.81 7.32
CA VAL A 251 13.92 12.73 6.42
C VAL A 251 14.13 14.09 7.08
N VAL A 252 13.10 14.61 7.74
CA VAL A 252 13.16 15.93 8.38
C VAL A 252 14.04 15.88 9.64
N ALA A 253 14.02 14.76 10.38
CA ALA A 253 14.91 14.56 11.52
C ALA A 253 16.39 14.46 11.11
N ASP A 254 16.71 13.80 10.00
CA ASP A 254 18.09 13.70 9.47
C ASP A 254 18.67 15.08 9.10
N LYS A 255 17.82 16.00 8.65
CA LYS A 255 18.20 17.39 8.33
C LYS A 255 18.18 18.33 9.53
N GLY A 256 17.78 17.87 10.72
CA GLY A 256 17.69 18.70 11.92
C GLY A 256 16.64 19.82 11.85
N LEU A 257 15.69 19.74 10.91
CA LEU A 257 14.73 20.80 10.63
C LEU A 257 13.49 20.76 11.56
N TYR A 258 13.28 19.65 12.26
CA TYR A 258 12.07 19.41 13.08
C TYR A 258 12.32 18.32 14.13
N PRO A 259 11.68 18.37 15.32
CA PRO A 259 11.77 17.30 16.30
C PRO A 259 11.21 15.99 15.77
N LYS A 260 11.70 14.85 16.28
CA LYS A 260 11.19 13.52 15.90
C LYS A 260 9.72 13.40 16.30
N CYS A 261 8.82 13.41 15.31
CA CYS A 261 7.42 13.08 15.51
C CYS A 261 7.26 11.56 15.64
N MET A 262 6.78 11.09 16.79
CA MET A 262 6.52 9.68 17.07
C MET A 262 5.20 9.27 16.38
N ALA A 263 5.25 8.97 15.08
CA ALA A 263 4.07 8.54 14.30
C ALA A 263 3.38 7.28 14.87
N GLU A 264 4.06 6.55 15.74
CA GLU A 264 3.58 5.35 16.44
C GLU A 264 2.62 5.67 17.59
N TRP A 265 2.57 6.93 18.05
CA TRP A 265 1.70 7.37 19.14
C TRP A 265 0.28 7.75 18.68
N PHE A 266 0.01 7.64 17.37
CA PHE A 266 -1.26 8.00 16.72
C PHE A 266 -2.02 6.80 16.14
#